data_AF-A0A6G3LM90-F1
#
_entry.id   AF-A0A6G3LM90-F1
#
_cell.length_a   1.000
_cell.length_b   1.000
_cell.length_c   1.000
_cell.angle_alpha   90.00
_cell.angle_beta   90.00
_cell.angle_gamma   90.00
#
_symmetry.space_group_name_H-M   'P 1'
#
loop_
_entity.id
_entity.type
_entity.pdbx_description
1 polymer ?
#
loop_
_entity_poly.entity_id
_entity_poly.type
_entity_poly.pdbx_seq_one_letter_code
_entity_poly.pdbx_strand_id
1 'polypeptide(L)'
;MQKTDYSQLDQRYEGLVNIFAYLVKERVYGPVDRMARATDLDTVRLAVYEALRYVSTELKRGVKIYVPSEGEVQDFLRAVEKRIGLAREIAIKALTRGLQMEVSSSGGEK
;
A
#
# COMPACT_ATOMS: atom_id res chain seq x y z
N MET A 1 -6.51 -20.38 -17.15
CA MET A 1 -6.11 -19.23 -16.31
C MET A 1 -6.82 -19.37 -14.97
N GLN A 2 -6.09 -19.54 -13.86
CA GLN A 2 -6.70 -19.46 -12.53
C GLN A 2 -7.08 -17.99 -12.27
N LYS A 3 -8.32 -17.74 -11.83
CA LYS A 3 -8.75 -16.42 -11.37
C LYS A 3 -8.04 -16.14 -10.05
N THR A 4 -7.20 -15.12 -10.01
CA THR A 4 -6.61 -14.64 -8.76
C THR A 4 -7.73 -14.05 -7.90
N ASP A 5 -7.97 -14.66 -6.75
CA ASP A 5 -8.96 -14.17 -5.78
C ASP A 5 -8.32 -13.07 -4.91
N TYR A 6 -8.66 -11.81 -5.21
CA TYR A 6 -8.15 -10.63 -4.51
C TYR A 6 -8.80 -10.40 -3.13
N SER A 7 -9.85 -11.17 -2.78
CA SER A 7 -10.60 -11.03 -1.52
C SER A 7 -9.86 -11.61 -0.31
N GLN A 8 -8.97 -12.60 -0.50
CA GLN A 8 -8.18 -13.15 0.61
C GLN A 8 -6.92 -12.34 0.93
N LEU A 9 -6.42 -11.55 -0.03
CA LEU A 9 -5.41 -10.52 0.22
C LEU A 9 -5.96 -9.33 1.02
N ASP A 10 -7.28 -9.23 1.17
CA ASP A 10 -8.01 -8.07 1.74
C ASP A 10 -7.91 -7.93 3.25
N GLN A 11 -7.55 -8.99 3.97
CA GLN A 11 -7.32 -8.87 5.42
C GLN A 11 -5.84 -8.97 5.80
N ARG A 12 -5.04 -9.75 5.06
CA ARG A 12 -3.69 -10.11 5.52
C ARG A 12 -2.70 -8.93 5.50
N TYR A 13 -2.80 -8.06 4.51
CA TYR A 13 -1.86 -6.94 4.31
C TYR A 13 -2.59 -5.58 4.30
N GLU A 14 -3.66 -5.50 5.08
CA GLU A 14 -4.58 -4.37 5.06
C GLU A 14 -3.92 -3.07 5.55
N GLY A 15 -3.02 -3.14 6.53
CA GLY A 15 -2.23 -2.00 6.98
C GLY A 15 -1.31 -1.47 5.87
N LEU A 16 -0.64 -2.36 5.16
CA LEU A 16 0.19 -2.00 4.01
C LEU A 16 -0.65 -1.35 2.90
N VAL A 17 -1.77 -1.97 2.51
CA VAL A 17 -2.66 -1.39 1.50
C VAL A 17 -3.15 -0.01 1.94
N ASN A 18 -3.51 0.16 3.21
CA ASN A 18 -4.02 1.43 3.73
C ASN A 18 -2.98 2.55 3.71
N ILE A 19 -1.72 2.29 4.07
CA ILE A 19 -0.69 3.33 3.99
C ILE A 19 -0.39 3.72 2.54
N PHE A 20 -0.31 2.75 1.62
CA PHE A 20 -0.07 3.07 0.20
C PHE A 20 -1.29 3.75 -0.45
N ALA A 21 -2.52 3.38 -0.06
CA ALA A 21 -3.75 4.03 -0.52
C ALA A 21 -3.83 5.48 -0.04
N TYR A 22 -3.40 5.75 1.19
CA TYR A 22 -3.29 7.11 1.70
C TYR A 22 -2.28 7.94 0.88
N LEU A 23 -1.11 7.38 0.56
CA LEU A 23 -0.14 8.04 -0.33
C LEU A 23 -0.75 8.40 -1.69
N VAL A 24 -1.54 7.50 -2.29
CA VAL A 24 -2.25 7.75 -3.54
C VAL A 24 -3.22 8.93 -3.40
N LYS A 25 -4.05 8.93 -2.35
CA LYS A 25 -4.98 10.03 -2.05
C LYS A 25 -4.26 11.38 -1.91
N GLU A 26 -3.11 11.39 -1.25
CA GLU A 26 -2.27 12.59 -1.09
C GLU A 26 -1.35 12.87 -2.30
N ARG A 27 -1.54 12.13 -3.41
CA ARG A 27 -0.79 12.26 -4.68
C ARG A 27 0.72 12.03 -4.55
N VAL A 28 1.13 11.21 -3.59
CA VAL A 28 2.52 10.79 -3.36
C VAL A 28 2.77 9.44 -4.02
N TYR A 29 3.07 9.48 -5.33
CA TYR A 29 3.16 8.26 -6.14
C TYR A 29 4.50 7.55 -6.09
N GLY A 30 5.59 8.21 -5.67
CA GLY A 30 6.95 7.63 -5.72
C GLY A 30 7.07 6.23 -5.08
N PRO A 31 6.64 6.06 -3.81
CA PRO A 31 6.67 4.74 -3.16
C PRO A 31 5.74 3.72 -3.83
N VAL A 32 4.55 4.15 -4.29
CA VAL A 32 3.54 3.30 -4.95
C VAL A 32 4.07 2.75 -6.27
N ASP A 33 4.62 3.63 -7.10
CA ASP A 33 5.24 3.32 -8.38
C ASP A 33 6.42 2.36 -8.23
N ARG A 34 7.25 2.60 -7.21
CA ARG A 34 8.37 1.70 -6.90
C ARG A 34 7.89 0.31 -6.50
N MET A 35 6.86 0.23 -5.64
CA MET A 35 6.23 -1.05 -5.28
C MET A 35 5.69 -1.78 -6.52
N ALA A 36 5.04 -1.07 -7.45
CA ALA A 36 4.47 -1.65 -8.67
C ALA A 36 5.52 -2.19 -9.66
N ARG A 37 6.67 -1.50 -9.73
CA ARG A 37 7.77 -1.80 -10.66
C ARG A 37 8.87 -2.68 -10.06
N ALA A 38 8.76 -3.06 -8.79
CA ALA A 38 9.79 -3.82 -8.11
C ALA A 38 10.09 -5.16 -8.79
N THR A 39 11.37 -5.43 -9.03
CA THR A 39 11.89 -6.69 -9.58
C THR A 39 12.67 -7.49 -8.55
N ASP A 40 12.96 -6.90 -7.40
CA ASP A 40 13.76 -7.48 -6.31
C ASP A 40 13.21 -7.03 -4.95
N LEU A 41 13.61 -7.76 -3.91
CA LEU A 41 13.14 -7.53 -2.55
C LEU A 41 13.62 -6.20 -1.96
N ASP A 42 14.80 -5.72 -2.37
CA ASP A 42 15.37 -4.47 -1.84
C ASP A 42 14.59 -3.25 -2.33
N THR A 43 14.13 -3.28 -3.57
CA THR A 43 13.21 -2.27 -4.14
C THR A 43 11.89 -2.25 -3.38
N VAL A 44 11.37 -3.41 -2.98
CA VAL A 44 10.16 -3.51 -2.15
C VAL A 44 10.41 -2.96 -0.74
N ARG A 45 11.53 -3.32 -0.10
CA ARG A 45 11.93 -2.78 1.21
C ARG A 45 12.02 -1.26 1.18
N LEU A 46 12.62 -0.70 0.14
CA LEU A 46 12.73 0.74 -0.04
C LEU A 46 11.36 1.40 -0.19
N ALA A 47 10.46 0.82 -0.99
CA ALA A 47 9.09 1.32 -1.15
C ALA A 47 8.32 1.31 0.19
N VAL A 48 8.40 0.22 0.95
CA VAL A 48 7.77 0.10 2.29
C VAL A 48 8.36 1.14 3.25
N TYR A 49 9.69 1.28 3.28
CA TYR A 49 10.36 2.27 4.12
C TYR A 49 9.88 3.69 3.82
N GLU A 50 9.86 4.09 2.55
CA GLU A 50 9.44 5.44 2.17
C GLU A 50 7.98 5.71 2.51
N ALA A 51 7.09 4.73 2.31
CA ALA A 51 5.68 4.84 2.69
C ALA A 51 5.51 5.01 4.21
N LEU A 52 6.18 4.16 5.01
CA LEU A 52 6.15 4.27 6.48
C LEU A 52 6.74 5.59 6.97
N ARG A 53 7.82 6.07 6.35
CA ARG A 53 8.46 7.35 6.68
C ARG A 53 7.56 8.54 6.37
N TYR A 54 6.85 8.50 5.24
CA TYR A 54 5.85 9.51 4.92
C TYR A 54 4.72 9.52 5.95
N VAL A 55 4.09 8.36 6.19
CA VAL A 55 3.00 8.24 7.16
C VAL A 55 3.43 8.61 8.58
N SER A 56 4.67 8.31 9.00
CA SER A 56 5.20 8.74 10.29
C SER A 56 5.14 10.27 10.47
N THR A 57 5.36 11.03 9.40
CA THR A 57 5.25 12.50 9.42
C THR A 57 3.80 12.95 9.55
N GLU A 58 2.89 12.28 8.86
CA GLU A 58 1.45 12.59 8.84
C GLU A 58 0.76 12.22 10.16
N LEU A 59 1.15 11.11 10.80
CA LEU A 59 0.71 10.76 12.14
C LEU A 59 1.07 11.84 13.16
N LYS A 60 2.29 12.43 13.06
CA LYS A 60 2.70 13.55 13.91
C LYS A 60 1.89 14.83 13.66
N ARG A 61 1.26 14.95 12.49
CA ARG A 61 0.34 16.03 12.13
C ARG A 61 -1.11 15.75 12.56
N GLY A 62 -1.36 14.62 13.23
CA GLY A 62 -2.68 14.25 13.76
C GLY A 62 -3.55 13.47 12.79
N VAL A 63 -3.02 13.06 11.62
CA VAL A 63 -3.76 12.22 10.69
C VAL A 63 -3.98 10.84 11.31
N LYS A 64 -5.21 10.31 11.22
CA LYS A 64 -5.56 8.98 11.72
C LYS A 64 -5.59 7.98 10.58
N ILE A 65 -4.56 7.15 10.49
CA ILE A 65 -4.44 6.07 9.49
C ILE A 65 -4.10 4.78 10.23
N TYR A 66 -4.73 3.68 9.81
CA TYR A 66 -4.35 2.36 10.25
C TYR A 66 -3.00 1.96 9.63
N VAL A 67 -1.99 1.76 10.47
CA VAL A 67 -0.63 1.38 10.05
C VAL A 67 -0.41 -0.12 10.22
N PRO A 68 0.41 -0.74 9.34
CA PRO A 68 0.71 -2.16 9.47
C PRO A 68 1.52 -2.44 10.74
N SER A 69 1.31 -3.62 11.31
CA SER A 69 2.17 -4.12 12.40
C SER A 69 3.54 -4.54 11.87
N GLU A 70 4.55 -4.64 12.75
CA GLU A 70 5.85 -5.19 12.36
C GLU A 70 5.72 -6.62 11.80
N GLY A 71 4.88 -7.45 12.42
CA GLY A 71 4.60 -8.81 11.96
C GLY A 71 4.01 -8.84 10.55
N GLU A 72 3.06 -7.95 10.25
CA GLU A 72 2.49 -7.80 8.90
C GLU A 72 3.56 -7.40 7.87
N VAL A 73 4.42 -6.45 8.20
CA VAL A 73 5.51 -6.02 7.32
C VAL A 73 6.48 -7.17 7.06
N GLN A 74 6.91 -7.88 8.11
CA GLN A 74 7.83 -9.02 7.96
C GLN A 74 7.20 -10.15 7.14
N ASP A 75 5.93 -10.48 7.40
CA ASP A 75 5.19 -11.51 6.66
C ASP A 75 5.05 -11.15 5.19
N PHE A 76 4.78 -9.89 4.89
CA PHE A 76 4.71 -9.40 3.51
C PHE A 76 6.06 -9.53 2.80
N LEU A 77 7.15 -9.08 3.44
CA LEU A 77 8.49 -9.17 2.84
C LEU A 77 8.90 -10.62 2.57
N ARG A 78 8.62 -11.56 3.50
CA ARG A 78 8.83 -13.00 3.28
C ARG A 78 7.99 -13.57 2.14
N ALA A 79 6.76 -13.08 1.98
CA ALA A 79 5.88 -13.53 0.89
C ALA A 79 6.35 -12.99 -0.48
N VAL A 80 6.81 -11.74 -0.53
CA VAL A 80 7.38 -11.10 -1.72
C VAL A 80 8.67 -11.80 -2.16
N GLU A 81 9.52 -12.20 -1.21
CA GLU A 81 10.75 -12.97 -1.51
C GLU A 81 10.45 -14.26 -2.29
N LYS A 82 9.33 -14.92 -1.97
CA LYS A 82 8.86 -16.11 -2.70
C LYS A 82 8.15 -15.78 -4.01
N ARG A 83 7.52 -14.61 -4.09
CA ARG A 83 6.72 -14.19 -5.24
C ARG A 83 6.71 -12.67 -5.37
N ILE A 84 7.66 -12.14 -6.13
CA ILE A 84 7.82 -10.69 -6.33
C ILE A 84 6.55 -10.00 -6.85
N GLY A 85 5.72 -10.72 -7.64
CA GLY A 85 4.45 -10.22 -8.17
C GLY A 85 3.44 -9.77 -7.09
N LEU A 86 3.57 -10.24 -5.85
CA LEU A 86 2.75 -9.78 -4.73
C LEU A 86 2.91 -8.28 -4.46
N ALA A 87 4.11 -7.72 -4.68
CA ALA A 87 4.35 -6.28 -4.54
C ALA A 87 3.45 -5.47 -5.49
N ARG A 88 3.37 -5.90 -6.76
CA ARG A 88 2.50 -5.27 -7.76
C ARG A 88 1.02 -5.40 -7.40
N GLU A 89 0.60 -6.54 -6.86
CA GLU A 89 -0.78 -6.74 -6.41
C GLU A 89 -1.16 -5.76 -5.28
N ILE A 90 -0.27 -5.55 -4.31
CA ILE A 90 -0.47 -4.54 -3.25
C ILE A 90 -0.54 -3.13 -3.85
N ALA A 91 0.34 -2.78 -4.79
CA ALA A 91 0.32 -1.46 -5.43
C ALA A 91 -0.97 -1.20 -6.22
N ILE A 92 -1.46 -2.18 -7.00
CA ILE A 92 -2.73 -2.08 -7.75
C ILE A 92 -3.90 -1.87 -6.78
N LYS A 93 -3.90 -2.62 -5.68
CA LYS A 93 -4.97 -2.56 -4.68
C LYS A 93 -4.98 -1.23 -3.94
N ALA A 94 -3.81 -0.76 -3.53
CA ALA A 94 -3.64 0.54 -2.91
C ALA A 94 -4.07 1.68 -3.85
N LEU A 95 -3.70 1.61 -5.14
CA LEU A 95 -4.13 2.58 -6.15
C LEU A 95 -5.65 2.59 -6.30
N THR A 96 -6.27 1.41 -6.40
CA THR A 96 -7.73 1.28 -6.49
C THR A 96 -8.42 1.90 -5.29
N ARG A 97 -7.95 1.59 -4.08
CA ARG A 97 -8.52 2.12 -2.83
C ARG A 97 -8.29 3.63 -2.69
N GLY A 98 -7.10 4.12 -3.01
CA GLY A 98 -6.79 5.55 -2.97
C GLY A 98 -7.66 6.37 -3.92
N LEU A 99 -7.91 5.87 -5.13
CA LEU A 99 -8.85 6.48 -6.08
C LEU A 99 -10.28 6.52 -5.53
N GLN A 100 -10.74 5.46 -4.86
CA GLN A 100 -12.05 5.44 -4.22
C GLN A 100 -12.17 6.47 -3.08
N MET A 101 -11.09 6.67 -2.31
CA MET A 101 -11.03 7.71 -1.27
C MET A 101 -11.14 9.12 -1.87
N GLU A 102 -10.46 9.38 -2.99
CA GLU A 102 -10.53 10.67 -3.71
C GLU A 102 -11.94 10.94 -4.24
N VAL A 103 -12.54 9.97 -4.96
CA VAL A 103 -13.91 10.08 -5.49
C VAL A 103 -14.94 10.33 -4.37
N SER A 104 -14.80 9.64 -3.24
CA SER A 104 -15.71 9.80 -2.09
C SER A 104 -15.56 11.16 -1.41
N SER A 105 -14.35 11.75 -1.44
CA SER A 105 -14.08 13.08 -0.88
C SER A 105 -14.60 14.20 -1.79
N SER A 106 -14.62 14.00 -3.11
CA SER A 106 -15.15 14.95 -4.10
C SER A 106 -16.67 14.84 -4.32
N GLY A 107 -17.30 13.73 -3.94
CA GLY A 107 -18.75 13.51 -4.09
C GLY A 107 -19.62 14.16 -3.00
N GLY A 108 -19.02 14.76 -1.98
CA GLY A 108 -19.71 15.43 -0.86
C GLY A 108 -20.05 16.90 -1.10
N GLU A 109 -19.66 17.48 -2.24
CA GLU A 109 -20.04 18.83 -2.66
C GLU A 109 -21.21 18.76 -3.66
N LYS A 110 -22.43 18.50 -3.17
CA LYS A 110 -23.68 18.81 -3.87
C LYS A 110 -24.75 19.25 -2.88
#